data_AF-A0A974CZL8-F1
#
_entry.id   AF-A0A974CZL8-F1
#
_cell.length_a   1.000
_cell.length_b   1.000
_cell.length_c   1.000
_cell.angle_alpha   90.00
_cell.angle_beta   90.00
_cell.angle_gamma   90.00
#
_symmetry.space_group_name_H-M   'P 1'
#
loop_
_entity.id
_entity.type
_entity.pdbx_description
1 polymer ?
#
loop_
_entity_poly.entity_id
_entity_poly.type
_entity_poly.pdbx_seq_one_letter_code
_entity_poly.pdbx_strand_id
1 'polypeptide(L)'
;MAFTEYLQECVTEYGKSDKSKVFNILISNLDKYKRILLETIKKSNIAVEESAHSFEECINSVEESNDTNIDSWVGTFCQELEGNLNISQNDFKSLQYQNITDVDFLQKAVTMALESGTENLKEEFADFCMRNFRTQPHEILFEQFNACWHQCPFCKAVCTNTIAGHDGDHSVPFHRTQAVNGCRYRGTDQFVTDFCTTQVASDKKFYRDATSNDLFPFNNYKAAGPPYSDWSITPDKSEQCYWKWFVCRFKEDLETHYKYKFYDRGAIPNQWNNYSKDDAIAELKI
;
A
#
# COMPACT_ATOMS: atom_id res chain seq x y z
N MET A 1 -6.04 -2.86 -18.89
CA MET A 1 -6.63 -1.62 -19.44
C MET A 1 -7.74 -1.13 -18.50
N ALA A 2 -8.87 -1.85 -18.37
CA ALA A 2 -10.00 -1.42 -17.51
C ALA A 2 -9.66 -1.14 -16.02
N PHE A 3 -8.77 -1.94 -15.38
CA PHE A 3 -8.43 -1.72 -13.97
C PHE A 3 -7.53 -0.49 -13.76
N THR A 4 -6.58 -0.25 -14.65
CA THR A 4 -5.71 0.95 -14.60
C THR A 4 -6.52 2.22 -14.84
N GLU A 5 -7.46 2.19 -15.80
CA GLU A 5 -8.40 3.27 -16.06
C GLU A 5 -9.30 3.53 -14.84
N TYR A 6 -9.84 2.47 -14.22
CA TYR A 6 -10.60 2.57 -12.98
C TYR A 6 -9.81 3.23 -11.84
N LEU A 7 -8.56 2.80 -11.60
CA LEU A 7 -7.70 3.43 -10.59
C LEU A 7 -7.43 4.90 -10.89
N GLN A 8 -7.21 5.25 -12.16
CA GLN A 8 -7.00 6.62 -12.59
C GLN A 8 -8.24 7.49 -12.33
N GLU A 9 -9.44 6.99 -12.62
CA GLU A 9 -10.71 7.66 -12.32
C GLU A 9 -10.87 7.87 -10.82
N CYS A 10 -10.69 6.83 -9.99
CA CYS A 10 -10.79 6.93 -8.54
C CYS A 10 -9.81 7.95 -7.95
N VAL A 11 -8.54 7.95 -8.39
CA VAL A 11 -7.53 8.91 -7.94
C VAL A 11 -7.88 10.34 -8.37
N THR A 12 -8.41 10.50 -9.58
CA THR A 12 -8.82 11.80 -10.10
C THR A 12 -10.01 12.36 -9.32
N GLU A 13 -11.01 11.53 -9.03
CA GLU A 13 -12.16 11.90 -8.21
C GLU A 13 -11.75 12.25 -6.78
N TYR A 14 -10.89 11.42 -6.17
CA TYR A 14 -10.33 11.70 -4.84
C TYR A 14 -9.66 13.07 -4.81
N GLY A 15 -8.76 13.35 -5.76
CA GLY A 15 -8.06 14.64 -5.85
C GLY A 15 -8.98 15.84 -6.12
N LYS A 16 -10.11 15.64 -6.81
CA LYS A 16 -11.12 16.70 -7.02
C LYS A 16 -11.96 16.96 -5.77
N SER A 17 -12.40 15.90 -5.11
CA SER A 17 -13.27 15.96 -3.94
C SER A 17 -12.58 16.56 -2.72
N ASP A 18 -11.24 16.47 -2.67
CA ASP A 18 -10.49 16.76 -1.45
C ASP A 18 -9.17 17.50 -1.67
N LYS A 19 -9.21 18.54 -2.52
CA LYS A 19 -8.05 19.41 -2.76
C LYS A 19 -7.43 19.95 -1.47
N SER A 20 -8.27 20.26 -0.47
CA SER A 20 -7.80 20.76 0.83
C SER A 20 -6.96 19.72 1.57
N LYS A 21 -7.33 18.44 1.59
CA LYS A 21 -6.49 17.41 2.20
C LYS A 21 -5.17 17.21 1.47
N VAL A 22 -5.17 17.19 0.14
CA VAL A 22 -3.93 17.05 -0.63
C VAL A 22 -3.00 18.24 -0.34
N PHE A 23 -3.53 19.46 -0.38
CA PHE A 23 -2.79 20.67 0.01
C PHE A 23 -2.23 20.55 1.44
N ASN A 24 -3.05 20.19 2.42
CA ASN A 24 -2.62 20.04 3.81
C ASN A 24 -1.51 18.98 3.98
N ILE A 25 -1.57 17.87 3.22
CA ILE A 25 -0.52 16.84 3.20
C ILE A 25 0.78 17.40 2.63
N LEU A 26 0.73 18.16 1.54
CA LEU A 26 1.90 18.79 0.93
C LEU A 26 2.54 19.80 1.89
N ILE A 27 1.74 20.67 2.51
CA ILE A 27 2.19 21.65 3.51
C ILE A 27 2.83 20.95 4.72
N SER A 28 2.18 19.91 5.26
CA SER A 28 2.71 19.16 6.40
C SER A 28 4.06 18.51 6.10
N ASN A 29 4.22 17.93 4.89
CA ASN A 29 5.49 17.39 4.45
C ASN A 29 6.56 18.47 4.26
N LEU A 30 6.19 19.61 3.65
CA LEU A 30 7.11 20.75 3.48
C LEU A 30 7.59 21.29 4.82
N ASP A 31 6.71 21.47 5.80
CA ASP A 31 7.08 21.91 7.15
C ASP A 31 7.96 20.87 7.87
N LYS A 32 7.81 19.57 7.58
CA LYS A 32 8.73 18.53 8.06
C LYS A 32 10.12 18.69 7.44
N TYR A 33 10.22 18.86 6.13
CA TYR A 33 11.52 19.06 5.46
C TYR A 33 12.20 20.37 5.87
N LYS A 34 11.44 21.47 6.04
CA LYS A 34 11.96 22.73 6.57
C LYS A 34 12.61 22.55 7.93
N ARG A 35 11.97 21.80 8.84
CA ARG A 35 12.55 21.49 10.17
C ARG A 35 13.85 20.71 10.07
N ILE A 36 13.89 19.65 9.25
CA ILE A 36 15.11 18.85 9.03
C ILE A 36 16.25 19.74 8.52
N LEU A 37 15.97 20.59 7.53
CA LEU A 37 16.97 21.49 6.96
C LEU A 37 17.47 22.51 8.00
N LEU A 38 16.58 23.13 8.78
CA LEU A 38 16.96 24.07 9.84
C LEU A 38 17.81 23.40 10.94
N GLU A 39 17.49 22.17 11.34
CA GLU A 39 18.30 21.40 12.29
C GLU A 39 19.68 21.07 11.72
N THR A 40 19.75 20.71 10.44
CA THR A 40 21.00 20.39 9.73
C THR A 40 21.90 21.63 9.59
N ILE A 41 21.33 22.80 9.25
CA ILE A 41 22.04 24.08 9.24
C ILE A 41 22.69 24.34 10.61
N LYS A 42 21.93 24.18 11.71
CA LYS A 42 22.44 24.40 13.07
C LYS A 42 23.58 23.44 13.42
N LYS A 43 23.44 22.16 13.11
CA LYS A 43 24.50 21.16 13.36
C LYS A 43 25.78 21.47 12.58
N SER A 44 25.64 21.89 11.33
CA SER A 44 26.78 22.23 10.47
C SER A 44 27.54 23.44 11.01
N ASN A 45 26.83 24.44 11.53
CA ASN A 45 27.46 25.56 12.24
C ASN A 45 28.24 25.12 13.48
N ILE A 46 27.60 24.34 14.36
CA ILE A 46 28.23 23.86 15.61
C ILE A 46 29.50 23.07 15.29
N ALA A 47 29.48 22.20 14.27
CA ALA A 47 30.64 21.41 13.88
C ALA A 47 31.85 22.28 13.49
N VAL A 48 31.60 23.39 12.78
CA VAL A 48 32.67 24.33 12.41
C VAL A 48 33.17 25.12 13.61
N GLU A 49 32.27 25.62 14.47
CA GLU A 49 32.63 26.32 15.72
C GLU A 49 33.47 25.44 16.66
N GLU A 50 33.08 24.17 16.85
CA GLU A 50 33.82 23.22 17.68
C GLU A 50 35.20 22.89 17.10
N SER A 51 35.29 22.76 15.77
CA SER A 51 36.59 22.56 15.11
C SER A 51 37.52 23.76 15.30
N ALA A 52 37.02 24.99 15.18
CA ALA A 52 37.79 26.21 15.40
C ALA A 52 38.31 26.32 16.85
N HIS A 53 37.47 26.05 17.84
CA HIS A 53 37.86 26.11 19.26
C HIS A 53 38.88 25.02 19.65
N SER A 54 38.76 23.80 19.12
CA SER A 54 39.75 22.73 19.41
C SER A 54 41.13 23.04 18.83
N PHE A 55 41.18 23.82 17.74
CA PHE A 55 42.41 24.28 17.10
C PHE A 55 43.05 25.45 17.84
N GLU A 56 42.27 26.39 18.37
CA GLU A 56 42.76 27.50 19.22
C GLU A 56 43.43 26.99 20.50
N GLU A 57 42.99 25.87 21.06
CA GLU A 57 43.66 25.19 22.18
C GLU A 57 44.97 24.50 21.79
N CYS A 58 45.18 24.19 20.50
CA CYS A 58 46.30 23.36 20.05
C CYS A 58 47.55 24.14 19.60
N ILE A 59 47.51 25.22 18.78
CA ILE A 59 48.75 25.92 18.33
C ILE A 59 48.54 27.42 17.97
N ASN A 60 49.52 28.25 18.37
CA ASN A 60 49.74 29.67 18.09
C ASN A 60 50.25 30.02 16.66
N SER A 61 49.97 29.20 15.63
CA SER A 61 50.54 29.40 14.27
C SER A 61 50.02 28.40 13.23
N VAL A 62 48.85 28.62 12.63
CA VAL A 62 48.55 28.32 11.21
C VAL A 62 47.40 29.26 10.81
N GLU A 63 47.61 30.14 9.83
CA GLU A 63 46.51 30.83 9.15
C GLU A 63 45.84 29.81 8.22
N GLU A 64 44.83 29.09 8.71
CA GLU A 64 43.95 28.34 7.82
C GLU A 64 43.10 29.32 7.00
N SER A 65 43.08 29.13 5.69
CA SER A 65 42.27 29.93 4.79
C SER A 65 40.79 29.65 5.06
N ASN A 66 39.99 30.71 5.16
CA ASN A 66 38.53 30.64 5.35
C ASN A 66 37.78 29.70 4.38
N ASP A 67 38.37 29.37 3.22
CA ASP A 67 37.85 28.36 2.28
C ASP A 67 37.67 26.96 2.91
N THR A 68 38.55 26.57 3.85
CA THR A 68 38.48 25.25 4.52
C THR A 68 37.25 25.11 5.42
N ASN A 69 36.83 26.19 6.07
CA ASN A 69 35.65 26.21 6.94
C ASN A 69 34.35 26.07 6.16
N ILE A 70 34.27 26.65 4.95
CA ILE A 70 33.11 26.55 4.08
C ILE A 70 32.96 25.14 3.51
N ASP A 71 34.05 24.54 3.01
CA ASP A 71 34.01 23.16 2.51
C ASP A 71 33.64 22.17 3.63
N SER A 72 34.18 22.37 4.84
CA SER A 72 33.81 21.59 6.03
C SER A 72 32.33 21.73 6.37
N TRP A 73 31.81 22.96 6.40
CA TRP A 73 30.39 23.24 6.65
C TRP A 73 29.49 22.52 5.63
N VAL A 74 29.78 22.67 4.33
CA VAL A 74 29.02 22.04 3.24
C VAL A 74 29.11 20.52 3.34
N GLY A 75 30.27 19.99 3.73
CA GLY A 75 30.47 18.56 3.96
C GLY A 75 29.57 18.01 5.06
N THR A 76 29.61 18.61 6.25
CA THR A 76 28.73 18.23 7.37
C THR A 76 27.27 18.38 7.00
N PHE A 77 26.89 19.47 6.34
CA PHE A 77 25.52 19.72 5.90
C PHE A 77 25.00 18.61 4.99
N CYS A 78 25.77 18.23 3.96
CA CYS A 78 25.37 17.17 3.04
C CYS A 78 25.31 15.79 3.73
N GLN A 79 26.25 15.51 4.62
CA GLN A 79 26.30 14.25 5.37
C GLN A 79 25.08 14.10 6.30
N GLU A 80 24.70 15.15 7.02
CA GLU A 80 23.54 15.14 7.93
C GLU A 80 22.19 15.00 7.18
N LEU A 81 22.15 15.37 5.89
CA LEU A 81 20.98 15.20 5.03
C LEU A 81 20.88 13.83 4.36
N GLU A 82 21.95 13.02 4.42
CA GLU A 82 21.99 11.71 3.80
C GLU A 82 20.81 10.84 4.30
N GLY A 83 20.04 10.28 3.36
CA GLY A 83 18.83 9.49 3.65
C GLY A 83 17.53 10.29 3.83
N ASN A 84 17.59 11.61 4.02
CA ASN A 84 16.40 12.49 4.05
C ASN A 84 16.17 13.22 2.73
N LEU A 85 17.23 13.83 2.19
CA LEU A 85 17.19 14.62 0.96
C LEU A 85 18.41 14.30 0.10
N ASN A 86 18.21 14.19 -1.20
CA ASN A 86 19.30 13.94 -2.15
C ASN A 86 19.97 15.26 -2.54
N ILE A 87 20.72 15.84 -1.59
CA ILE A 87 21.57 17.03 -1.78
C ILE A 87 23.02 16.61 -1.55
N SER A 88 23.90 17.03 -2.44
CA SER A 88 25.32 16.68 -2.43
C SER A 88 26.20 17.93 -2.45
N GLN A 89 27.47 17.77 -2.11
CA GLN A 89 28.45 18.87 -2.23
C GLN A 89 28.53 19.43 -3.66
N ASN A 90 28.20 18.62 -4.68
CA ASN A 90 28.17 19.07 -6.07
C ASN A 90 27.13 20.18 -6.33
N ASP A 91 26.02 20.17 -5.57
CA ASP A 91 24.95 21.16 -5.68
C ASP A 91 25.39 22.53 -5.13
N PHE A 92 26.47 22.55 -4.34
CA PHE A 92 27.08 23.74 -3.75
C PHE A 92 28.35 24.22 -4.47
N LYS A 93 28.73 23.60 -5.61
CA LYS A 93 29.92 24.01 -6.38
C LYS A 93 29.93 25.48 -6.76
N SER A 94 28.77 26.09 -6.95
CA SER A 94 28.66 27.52 -7.24
C SER A 94 29.20 28.40 -6.12
N LEU A 95 29.14 27.96 -4.85
CA LEU A 95 29.66 28.69 -3.69
C LEU A 95 31.19 28.82 -3.72
N GLN A 96 31.88 27.83 -4.28
CA GLN A 96 33.34 27.85 -4.43
C GLN A 96 33.83 28.99 -5.34
N TYR A 97 32.97 29.52 -6.21
CA TYR A 97 33.31 30.66 -7.08
C TYR A 97 32.92 32.02 -6.49
N GLN A 98 32.27 32.04 -5.31
CA GLN A 98 31.78 33.27 -4.69
C GLN A 98 32.74 33.85 -3.63
N ASN A 99 33.90 33.23 -3.41
CA ASN A 99 34.88 33.63 -2.38
C ASN A 99 34.22 33.88 -1.01
N ILE A 100 33.22 33.06 -0.67
CA ILE A 100 32.57 33.15 0.64
C ILE A 100 33.58 32.67 1.66
N THR A 101 33.82 33.48 2.67
CA THR A 101 34.81 33.20 3.72
C THR A 101 34.18 33.25 5.12
N ASP A 102 32.91 33.61 5.20
CA ASP A 102 32.17 33.83 6.43
C ASP A 102 31.05 32.76 6.53
N VAL A 103 31.21 31.85 7.50
CA VAL A 103 30.25 30.77 7.77
C VAL A 103 28.93 31.31 8.31
N ASP A 104 28.95 32.39 9.09
CA ASP A 104 27.73 33.04 9.59
C ASP A 104 26.95 33.66 8.43
N PHE A 105 27.67 34.24 7.46
CA PHE A 105 27.05 34.72 6.24
C PHE A 105 26.42 33.57 5.45
N LEU A 106 27.14 32.46 5.27
CA LEU A 106 26.62 31.28 4.57
C LEU A 106 25.36 30.73 5.26
N GLN A 107 25.39 30.59 6.58
CA GLN A 107 24.23 30.14 7.37
C GLN A 107 23.02 31.03 7.15
N LYS A 108 23.20 32.36 7.24
CA LYS A 108 22.11 33.33 7.02
C LYS A 108 21.57 33.23 5.60
N ALA A 109 22.44 33.17 4.60
CA ALA A 109 22.05 33.05 3.20
C ALA A 109 21.23 31.77 2.94
N VAL A 110 21.70 30.62 3.43
CA VAL A 110 21.00 29.33 3.27
C VAL A 110 19.67 29.33 4.04
N THR A 111 19.62 29.93 5.23
CA THR A 111 18.38 30.06 6.01
C THR A 111 17.35 30.93 5.29
N MET A 112 17.76 32.08 4.75
CA MET A 112 16.89 32.95 3.97
C MET A 112 16.39 32.28 2.68
N ALA A 113 17.28 31.55 1.98
CA ALA A 113 16.91 30.79 0.80
C ALA A 113 15.88 29.69 1.12
N LEU A 114 16.04 29.02 2.27
CA LEU A 114 15.09 28.02 2.76
C LEU A 114 13.73 28.64 3.10
N GLU A 115 13.70 29.80 3.76
CA GLU A 115 12.45 30.53 4.05
C GLU A 115 11.73 30.89 2.75
N SER A 116 12.39 31.65 1.87
CA SER A 116 11.81 32.07 0.60
C SER A 116 11.38 30.89 -0.27
N GLY A 117 12.20 29.84 -0.37
CA GLY A 117 11.86 28.63 -1.10
C GLY A 117 10.63 27.91 -0.51
N THR A 118 10.50 27.90 0.81
CA THR A 118 9.32 27.35 1.48
C THR A 118 8.08 28.16 1.15
N GLU A 119 8.13 29.50 1.27
CA GLU A 119 6.99 30.37 0.94
C GLU A 119 6.55 30.18 -0.52
N ASN A 120 7.49 30.19 -1.46
CA ASN A 120 7.21 29.98 -2.88
C ASN A 120 6.53 28.63 -3.13
N LEU A 121 7.02 27.54 -2.51
CA LEU A 121 6.39 26.23 -2.64
C LEU A 121 4.98 26.20 -2.04
N LYS A 122 4.72 26.92 -0.95
CA LYS A 122 3.37 27.03 -0.37
C LYS A 122 2.39 27.69 -1.35
N GLU A 123 2.84 28.71 -2.06
CA GLU A 123 2.05 29.36 -3.12
C GLU A 123 1.80 28.41 -4.30
N GLU A 124 2.84 27.72 -4.78
CA GLU A 124 2.70 26.73 -5.86
C GLU A 124 1.74 25.59 -5.50
N PHE A 125 1.73 25.16 -4.23
CA PHE A 125 0.83 24.12 -3.76
C PHE A 125 -0.64 24.53 -3.78
N ALA A 126 -0.96 25.83 -3.72
CA ALA A 126 -2.35 26.30 -3.76
C ALA A 126 -3.05 25.93 -5.08
N ASP A 127 -2.29 25.90 -6.17
CA ASP A 127 -2.76 25.54 -7.52
C ASP A 127 -2.44 24.08 -7.90
N PHE A 128 -2.01 23.27 -6.94
CA PHE A 128 -1.57 21.90 -7.19
C PHE A 128 -2.67 21.00 -7.76
N CYS A 129 -2.30 20.17 -8.74
CA CYS A 129 -3.14 19.16 -9.36
C CYS A 129 -2.45 17.79 -9.31
N MET A 130 -3.23 16.71 -9.32
CA MET A 130 -2.70 15.33 -9.31
C MET A 130 -1.74 15.03 -10.46
N ARG A 131 -1.83 15.78 -11.57
CA ARG A 131 -0.91 15.66 -12.71
C ARG A 131 0.49 16.19 -12.43
N ASN A 132 0.67 17.01 -11.40
CA ASN A 132 1.97 17.59 -11.02
C ASN A 132 2.90 16.57 -10.35
N PHE A 133 2.41 15.41 -9.92
CA PHE A 133 3.28 14.35 -9.40
C PHE A 133 4.17 13.77 -10.49
N ARG A 134 5.46 13.58 -10.19
CA ARG A 134 6.46 12.97 -11.09
C ARG A 134 6.04 11.57 -11.56
N THR A 135 5.55 10.75 -10.61
CA THR A 135 4.91 9.46 -10.88
C THR A 135 3.45 9.62 -10.50
N GLN A 136 2.53 9.25 -11.39
CA GLN A 136 1.13 9.49 -11.11
C GLN A 136 0.66 8.57 -9.98
N PRO A 137 -0.14 9.04 -9.00
CA PRO A 137 -0.52 8.21 -7.86
C PRO A 137 -1.27 6.92 -8.25
N HIS A 138 -1.99 6.91 -9.38
CA HIS A 138 -2.64 5.70 -9.87
C HIS A 138 -1.65 4.66 -10.42
N GLU A 139 -0.48 5.07 -10.92
CA GLU A 139 0.60 4.18 -11.35
C GLU A 139 1.23 3.50 -10.13
N ILE A 140 1.51 4.28 -9.06
CA ILE A 140 1.99 3.77 -7.78
C ILE A 140 1.01 2.75 -7.21
N LEU A 141 -0.29 3.09 -7.19
CA LEU A 141 -1.33 2.15 -6.74
C LEU A 141 -1.36 0.90 -7.61
N PHE A 142 -1.30 1.03 -8.93
CA PHE A 142 -1.29 -0.11 -9.84
C PHE A 142 -0.10 -1.05 -9.57
N GLU A 143 1.10 -0.51 -9.34
CA GLU A 143 2.27 -1.29 -8.93
C GLU A 143 2.06 -1.99 -7.59
N GLN A 144 1.45 -1.30 -6.62
CA GLN A 144 1.08 -1.92 -5.33
C GLN A 144 0.02 -3.02 -5.48
N PHE A 145 -0.82 -2.94 -6.53
CA PHE A 145 -1.77 -3.99 -6.91
C PHE A 145 -1.16 -5.05 -7.85
N ASN A 146 0.17 -5.09 -8.02
CA ASN A 146 0.87 -6.18 -8.72
C ASN A 146 0.94 -7.46 -7.86
N ALA A 147 -0.22 -7.85 -7.32
CA ALA A 147 -0.45 -9.00 -6.48
C ALA A 147 -0.77 -10.25 -7.31
N CYS A 148 -0.88 -11.38 -6.64
CA CYS A 148 -1.32 -12.62 -7.25
C CYS A 148 -2.81 -12.59 -7.56
N TRP A 149 -3.17 -12.73 -8.84
CA TRP A 149 -4.56 -12.74 -9.29
C TRP A 149 -5.17 -14.14 -9.43
N HIS A 150 -4.45 -15.19 -9.01
CA HIS A 150 -5.00 -16.54 -9.01
C HIS A 150 -6.22 -16.63 -8.10
N GLN A 151 -7.25 -17.34 -8.55
CA GLN A 151 -8.52 -17.49 -7.85
C GLN A 151 -8.73 -18.90 -7.34
N CYS A 152 -9.24 -19.03 -6.11
CA CYS A 152 -9.56 -20.32 -5.50
C CYS A 152 -10.51 -21.09 -6.41
N PRO A 153 -10.22 -22.35 -6.77
CA PRO A 153 -11.03 -23.06 -7.75
C PRO A 153 -12.46 -23.32 -7.28
N PHE A 154 -12.70 -23.33 -5.97
CA PHE A 154 -14.02 -23.52 -5.37
C PHE A 154 -14.83 -22.22 -5.27
N CYS A 155 -14.29 -21.20 -4.60
CA CYS A 155 -15.06 -19.98 -4.28
C CYS A 155 -14.60 -18.72 -5.03
N LYS A 156 -13.55 -18.81 -5.84
CA LYS A 156 -12.91 -17.70 -6.56
C LYS A 156 -12.39 -16.55 -5.70
N ALA A 157 -12.17 -16.77 -4.40
CA ALA A 157 -11.39 -15.84 -3.60
C ALA A 157 -10.01 -15.63 -4.24
N VAL A 158 -9.56 -14.38 -4.33
CA VAL A 158 -8.28 -14.02 -4.97
C VAL A 158 -7.15 -14.23 -3.97
N CYS A 159 -6.04 -14.82 -4.41
CA CYS A 159 -4.85 -15.03 -3.59
C CYS A 159 -4.44 -13.73 -2.90
N THR A 160 -4.06 -13.82 -1.62
CA THR A 160 -3.65 -12.64 -0.83
C THR A 160 -2.16 -12.33 -0.92
N ASN A 161 -1.40 -13.13 -1.69
CA ASN A 161 0.02 -12.87 -1.88
C ASN A 161 0.21 -11.61 -2.74
N THR A 162 1.01 -10.67 -2.23
CA THR A 162 1.28 -9.38 -2.87
C THR A 162 2.31 -9.45 -3.99
N ILE A 163 2.84 -10.63 -4.30
CA ILE A 163 3.82 -10.85 -5.37
C ILE A 163 3.14 -11.61 -6.51
N ALA A 164 3.04 -10.98 -7.68
CA ALA A 164 2.61 -11.64 -8.90
C ALA A 164 3.54 -12.81 -9.25
N GLY A 165 2.96 -13.98 -9.54
CA GLY A 165 3.71 -15.18 -9.91
C GLY A 165 4.55 -15.78 -8.79
N HIS A 166 4.22 -15.51 -7.52
CA HIS A 166 4.92 -16.08 -6.38
C HIS A 166 5.00 -17.61 -6.43
N ASP A 167 6.08 -18.15 -5.87
CA ASP A 167 6.23 -19.58 -5.63
C ASP A 167 5.31 -20.07 -4.49
N GLY A 168 5.13 -21.39 -4.42
CA GLY A 168 4.32 -22.05 -3.39
C GLY A 168 2.81 -21.98 -3.63
N ASP A 169 2.05 -22.52 -2.68
CA ASP A 169 0.59 -22.62 -2.82
C ASP A 169 -0.09 -21.24 -2.71
N HIS A 170 -1.11 -21.03 -3.53
CA HIS A 170 -2.04 -19.92 -3.39
C HIS A 170 -2.91 -20.09 -2.14
N SER A 171 -3.19 -19.00 -1.43
CA SER A 171 -4.00 -19.04 -0.23
C SER A 171 -4.68 -17.70 0.06
N VAL A 172 -5.73 -17.78 0.87
CA VAL A 172 -6.43 -16.64 1.44
C VAL A 172 -6.72 -16.92 2.92
N PRO A 173 -6.73 -15.90 3.79
CA PRO A 173 -7.07 -16.09 5.20
C PRO A 173 -8.55 -16.46 5.37
N PHE A 174 -9.42 -15.92 4.52
CA PHE A 174 -10.86 -16.17 4.58
C PHE A 174 -11.39 -16.58 3.21
N HIS A 175 -11.88 -17.82 3.13
CA HIS A 175 -12.65 -18.26 1.99
C HIS A 175 -14.09 -17.75 2.09
N ARG A 176 -14.79 -17.75 0.96
CA ARG A 176 -16.21 -17.42 0.86
C ARG A 176 -17.05 -18.63 0.49
N THR A 177 -18.37 -18.51 0.65
CA THR A 177 -19.30 -19.54 0.21
C THR A 177 -19.16 -19.75 -1.30
N GLN A 178 -19.36 -20.99 -1.76
CA GLN A 178 -19.29 -21.27 -3.20
C GLN A 178 -20.47 -20.64 -3.98
N ALA A 179 -21.57 -20.32 -3.29
CA ALA A 179 -22.73 -19.64 -3.85
C ALA A 179 -22.38 -18.26 -4.44
N VAL A 180 -21.42 -17.53 -3.85
CA VAL A 180 -20.94 -16.24 -4.38
C VAL A 180 -20.30 -16.40 -5.77
N ASN A 181 -19.77 -17.58 -6.09
CA ASN A 181 -19.24 -17.92 -7.41
C ASN A 181 -20.27 -18.62 -8.32
N GLY A 182 -21.54 -18.71 -7.92
CA GLY A 182 -22.54 -19.42 -8.70
C GLY A 182 -22.39 -20.93 -8.71
N CYS A 183 -21.69 -21.53 -7.74
CA CYS A 183 -21.61 -22.98 -7.66
C CYS A 183 -22.96 -23.57 -7.26
N ARG A 184 -23.34 -24.68 -7.93
CA ARG A 184 -24.59 -25.41 -7.69
C ARG A 184 -24.36 -26.90 -7.56
N TYR A 185 -25.31 -27.60 -6.95
CA TYR A 185 -25.32 -29.06 -6.98
C TYR A 185 -25.62 -29.55 -8.40
N ARG A 186 -24.77 -30.44 -8.92
CA ARG A 186 -24.90 -31.00 -10.27
C ARG A 186 -26.28 -31.60 -10.48
N GLY A 187 -26.92 -31.26 -11.60
CA GLY A 187 -28.26 -31.73 -11.94
C GLY A 187 -29.42 -30.97 -11.29
N THR A 188 -29.14 -29.94 -10.48
CA THR A 188 -30.16 -29.11 -9.80
C THR A 188 -29.89 -27.63 -10.04
N ASP A 189 -30.84 -26.75 -9.77
CA ASP A 189 -30.63 -25.30 -9.68
C ASP A 189 -30.35 -24.84 -8.23
N GLN A 190 -29.90 -25.74 -7.34
CA GLN A 190 -29.66 -25.43 -5.92
C GLN A 190 -28.22 -24.95 -5.71
N PHE A 191 -28.04 -23.78 -5.10
CA PHE A 191 -26.72 -23.26 -4.74
C PHE A 191 -25.96 -24.15 -3.75
N VAL A 192 -24.62 -24.09 -3.79
CA VAL A 192 -23.75 -24.65 -2.75
C VAL A 192 -23.41 -23.56 -1.73
N THR A 193 -24.00 -23.63 -0.54
CA THR A 193 -23.79 -22.66 0.54
C THR A 193 -22.55 -22.95 1.40
N ASP A 194 -21.98 -24.16 1.30
CA ASP A 194 -20.80 -24.56 2.06
C ASP A 194 -19.57 -23.68 1.73
N PHE A 195 -18.77 -23.38 2.75
CA PHE A 195 -17.47 -22.73 2.60
C PHE A 195 -16.38 -23.75 2.22
N CYS A 196 -15.33 -23.29 1.55
CA CYS A 196 -14.20 -24.16 1.18
C CYS A 196 -13.61 -24.88 2.38
N THR A 197 -13.43 -24.17 3.50
CA THR A 197 -12.83 -24.69 4.75
C THR A 197 -13.68 -25.79 5.37
N THR A 198 -15.02 -25.65 5.33
CA THR A 198 -15.95 -26.71 5.74
C THR A 198 -15.92 -27.91 4.79
N GLN A 199 -15.85 -27.68 3.48
CA GLN A 199 -15.85 -28.76 2.49
C GLN A 199 -14.61 -29.64 2.63
N VAL A 200 -13.42 -29.05 2.74
CA VAL A 200 -12.16 -29.80 2.88
C VAL A 200 -12.05 -30.55 4.21
N ALA A 201 -12.90 -30.22 5.19
CA ALA A 201 -13.04 -30.97 6.44
C ALA A 201 -14.04 -32.14 6.36
N SER A 202 -14.66 -32.38 5.19
CA SER A 202 -15.74 -33.35 5.03
C SER A 202 -15.40 -34.47 4.04
N ASP A 203 -16.14 -35.57 4.11
CA ASP A 203 -16.09 -36.67 3.15
C ASP A 203 -16.92 -36.43 1.89
N LYS A 204 -17.44 -35.20 1.71
CA LYS A 204 -18.14 -34.80 0.49
C LYS A 204 -17.16 -34.86 -0.69
N LYS A 205 -17.73 -34.93 -1.89
CA LYS A 205 -16.96 -34.99 -3.14
C LYS A 205 -17.36 -33.87 -4.10
N PHE A 206 -16.44 -33.50 -4.98
CA PHE A 206 -16.65 -32.53 -6.04
C PHE A 206 -16.20 -33.09 -7.39
N TYR A 207 -16.81 -32.56 -8.45
CA TYR A 207 -16.37 -32.83 -9.81
C TYR A 207 -15.23 -31.89 -10.18
N ARG A 208 -14.20 -32.42 -10.84
CA ARG A 208 -13.03 -31.63 -11.27
C ARG A 208 -13.44 -30.41 -12.11
N ASP A 209 -14.37 -30.61 -13.04
CA ASP A 209 -14.90 -29.57 -13.92
C ASP A 209 -16.32 -29.94 -14.39
N ALA A 210 -16.92 -29.08 -15.22
CA ALA A 210 -18.29 -29.24 -15.69
C ALA A 210 -18.46 -30.34 -16.75
N THR A 211 -17.39 -30.76 -17.43
CA THR A 211 -17.42 -31.71 -18.54
C THR A 211 -17.00 -33.12 -18.12
N SER A 212 -16.25 -33.24 -17.03
CA SER A 212 -15.76 -34.48 -16.48
C SER A 212 -16.74 -35.12 -15.49
N ASN A 213 -16.66 -36.45 -15.40
CA ASN A 213 -17.32 -37.23 -14.33
C ASN A 213 -16.33 -37.61 -13.22
N ASP A 214 -15.09 -37.12 -13.28
CA ASP A 214 -14.06 -37.38 -12.29
C ASP A 214 -14.43 -36.73 -10.98
N LEU A 215 -14.51 -37.56 -9.95
CA LEU A 215 -15.04 -37.19 -8.65
C LEU A 215 -13.93 -37.35 -7.60
N PHE A 216 -13.58 -36.23 -6.96
CA PHE A 216 -12.52 -36.17 -5.95
C PHE A 216 -13.13 -35.83 -4.59
N PRO A 217 -12.65 -36.44 -3.49
CA PRO A 217 -13.08 -36.05 -2.16
C PRO A 217 -12.49 -34.69 -1.79
N PHE A 218 -13.27 -33.84 -1.14
CA PHE A 218 -12.81 -32.51 -0.74
C PHE A 218 -11.64 -32.57 0.25
N ASN A 219 -11.62 -33.55 1.17
CA ASN A 219 -10.50 -33.75 2.10
C ASN A 219 -9.18 -34.20 1.44
N ASN A 220 -9.20 -34.57 0.16
CA ASN A 220 -8.01 -34.84 -0.65
C ASN A 220 -8.12 -34.15 -2.01
N TYR A 221 -8.58 -32.89 -2.00
CA TYR A 221 -8.82 -32.11 -3.22
C TYR A 221 -7.57 -31.96 -4.10
N LYS A 222 -6.38 -31.96 -3.50
CA LYS A 222 -5.11 -31.84 -4.23
C LYS A 222 -4.88 -32.97 -5.24
N ALA A 223 -5.48 -34.15 -5.03
CA ALA A 223 -5.44 -35.25 -6.00
C ALA A 223 -6.13 -34.91 -7.34
N ALA A 224 -6.96 -33.86 -7.38
CA ALA A 224 -7.54 -33.34 -8.62
C ALA A 224 -6.53 -32.58 -9.49
N GLY A 225 -5.27 -32.41 -9.07
CA GLY A 225 -4.24 -31.68 -9.84
C GLY A 225 -4.57 -30.19 -10.03
N PRO A 226 -3.82 -29.47 -10.87
CA PRO A 226 -4.06 -28.05 -11.11
C PRO A 226 -5.47 -27.78 -11.67
N PRO A 227 -6.15 -26.70 -11.24
CA PRO A 227 -5.68 -25.68 -10.29
C PRO A 227 -5.88 -26.05 -8.81
N TYR A 228 -6.42 -27.22 -8.48
CA TYR A 228 -6.73 -27.61 -7.10
C TYR A 228 -5.47 -27.90 -6.27
N SER A 229 -4.47 -28.57 -6.84
CA SER A 229 -3.21 -28.87 -6.15
C SER A 229 -2.43 -27.64 -5.71
N ASP A 230 -2.61 -26.53 -6.42
CA ASP A 230 -1.83 -25.29 -6.30
C ASP A 230 -2.40 -24.36 -5.22
N TRP A 231 -3.45 -24.81 -4.51
CA TRP A 231 -4.10 -24.05 -3.45
C TRP A 231 -3.93 -24.75 -2.11
N SER A 232 -3.66 -23.94 -1.07
CA SER A 232 -3.70 -24.36 0.33
C SER A 232 -5.00 -23.90 0.95
N ILE A 233 -5.89 -24.85 1.23
CA ILE A 233 -7.20 -24.64 1.86
C ILE A 233 -7.23 -25.50 3.11
N THR A 234 -7.30 -24.85 4.26
CA THR A 234 -7.30 -25.53 5.55
C THR A 234 -8.68 -25.46 6.19
N PRO A 235 -9.12 -26.52 6.89
CA PRO A 235 -10.25 -26.42 7.80
C PRO A 235 -10.03 -25.30 8.81
N ASP A 236 -11.04 -24.47 9.03
CA ASP A 236 -11.03 -23.44 10.05
C ASP A 236 -12.32 -23.47 10.87
N LYS A 237 -12.33 -22.64 11.91
CA LYS A 237 -13.50 -22.39 12.75
C LYS A 237 -13.90 -20.91 12.67
N SER A 238 -13.58 -20.26 11.54
CA SER A 238 -13.88 -18.83 11.38
C SER A 238 -15.39 -18.64 11.26
N GLU A 239 -15.87 -17.53 11.83
CA GLU A 239 -17.31 -17.26 11.84
C GLU A 239 -17.79 -16.78 10.47
N GLN A 240 -16.96 -16.04 9.72
CA GLN A 240 -17.25 -15.58 8.35
C GLN A 240 -18.58 -14.81 8.28
N CYS A 241 -18.83 -14.00 9.31
CA CYS A 241 -20.02 -13.16 9.48
C CYS A 241 -20.32 -12.36 8.21
N TYR A 242 -19.29 -11.78 7.58
CA TYR A 242 -19.39 -11.00 6.37
C TYR A 242 -20.03 -11.79 5.23
N TRP A 243 -19.52 -12.99 4.94
CA TRP A 243 -20.04 -13.79 3.82
C TRP A 243 -21.41 -14.38 4.11
N LYS A 244 -21.69 -14.73 5.37
CA LYS A 244 -23.02 -15.18 5.82
C LYS A 244 -24.05 -14.06 5.66
N TRP A 245 -23.73 -12.85 6.13
CA TRP A 245 -24.54 -11.65 5.95
C TRP A 245 -24.71 -11.30 4.47
N PHE A 246 -23.64 -11.34 3.67
CA PHE A 246 -23.66 -11.02 2.24
C PHE A 246 -24.66 -11.90 1.49
N VAL A 247 -24.59 -13.22 1.68
CA VAL A 247 -25.50 -14.16 0.99
C VAL A 247 -26.96 -13.91 1.41
N CYS A 248 -27.23 -13.60 2.68
CA CYS A 248 -28.59 -13.25 3.12
C CYS A 248 -29.06 -11.92 2.50
N ARG A 249 -28.18 -10.91 2.48
CA ARG A 249 -28.51 -9.55 2.01
C ARG A 249 -28.75 -9.49 0.51
N PHE A 250 -27.96 -10.22 -0.27
CA PHE A 250 -27.94 -10.22 -1.73
C PHE A 250 -28.53 -11.51 -2.33
N LYS A 251 -29.37 -12.22 -1.57
CA LYS A 251 -29.98 -13.48 -1.99
C LYS A 251 -30.67 -13.36 -3.35
N GLU A 252 -31.58 -12.40 -3.49
CA GLU A 252 -32.37 -12.21 -4.71
C GLU A 252 -31.49 -11.82 -5.91
N ASP A 253 -30.46 -11.02 -5.68
CA ASP A 253 -29.49 -10.64 -6.71
C ASP A 253 -28.70 -11.86 -7.21
N LEU A 254 -28.24 -12.71 -6.30
CA LEU A 254 -27.54 -13.95 -6.64
C LEU A 254 -28.45 -14.92 -7.41
N GLU A 255 -29.69 -15.13 -6.93
CA GLU A 255 -30.66 -15.98 -7.61
C GLU A 255 -30.98 -15.46 -9.02
N THR A 256 -31.14 -14.15 -9.17
CA THR A 256 -31.41 -13.50 -10.45
C THR A 256 -30.23 -13.58 -11.41
N HIS A 257 -29.01 -13.37 -10.91
CA HIS A 257 -27.79 -13.37 -11.72
C HIS A 257 -27.46 -14.77 -12.25
N TYR A 258 -27.47 -15.78 -11.38
CA TYR A 258 -27.07 -17.15 -11.75
C TYR A 258 -28.22 -18.04 -12.24
N LYS A 259 -29.48 -17.60 -12.08
CA LYS A 259 -30.68 -18.41 -12.36
C LYS A 259 -30.76 -19.69 -11.53
N TYR A 260 -30.22 -19.65 -10.31
CA TYR A 260 -30.24 -20.71 -9.30
C TYR A 260 -31.02 -20.22 -8.08
N LYS A 261 -31.31 -21.12 -7.13
CA LYS A 261 -32.15 -20.84 -5.96
C LYS A 261 -31.59 -21.43 -4.68
N PHE A 262 -31.88 -20.78 -3.56
CA PHE A 262 -31.54 -21.27 -2.22
C PHE A 262 -32.72 -22.04 -1.62
N TYR A 263 -32.77 -23.34 -1.87
CA TYR A 263 -33.77 -24.25 -1.31
C TYR A 263 -33.20 -25.66 -1.13
N ASP A 264 -33.89 -26.52 -0.37
CA ASP A 264 -33.46 -27.87 -0.01
C ASP A 264 -32.00 -27.93 0.44
N ARG A 265 -31.13 -28.61 -0.32
CA ARG A 265 -29.72 -28.79 -0.01
C ARG A 265 -28.92 -27.49 -0.12
N GLY A 266 -29.42 -26.54 -0.91
CA GLY A 266 -28.86 -25.21 -1.09
C GLY A 266 -29.53 -24.15 -0.22
N ALA A 267 -30.38 -24.52 0.75
CA ALA A 267 -31.00 -23.54 1.63
C ALA A 267 -29.95 -22.77 2.44
N ILE A 268 -30.18 -21.46 2.61
CA ILE A 268 -29.37 -20.63 3.52
C ILE A 268 -29.74 -21.05 4.96
N PRO A 269 -28.77 -21.41 5.81
CA PRO A 269 -29.05 -21.74 7.20
C PRO A 269 -29.73 -20.57 7.93
N ASN A 270 -30.81 -20.83 8.67
CA ASN A 270 -31.60 -19.79 9.33
C ASN A 270 -30.75 -18.89 10.25
N GLN A 271 -29.74 -19.46 10.90
CA GLN A 271 -28.82 -18.74 11.79
C GLN A 271 -28.03 -17.63 11.08
N TRP A 272 -27.88 -17.67 9.75
CA TRP A 272 -27.18 -16.62 9.00
C TRP A 272 -27.97 -15.31 8.96
N ASN A 273 -29.28 -15.35 9.17
CA ASN A 273 -30.10 -14.15 9.27
C ASN A 273 -29.84 -13.35 10.57
N ASN A 274 -29.09 -13.91 11.52
CA ASN A 274 -28.78 -13.25 12.79
C ASN A 274 -27.62 -12.26 12.67
N TYR A 275 -26.78 -12.33 11.63
CA TYR A 275 -25.68 -11.39 11.46
C TYR A 275 -26.21 -10.08 10.88
N SER A 276 -25.83 -8.97 11.50
CA SER A 276 -26.12 -7.63 11.01
C SER A 276 -25.03 -7.12 10.07
N LYS A 277 -25.33 -6.00 9.39
CA LYS A 277 -24.32 -5.28 8.61
C LYS A 277 -23.15 -4.81 9.48
N ASP A 278 -23.43 -4.44 10.73
CA ASP A 278 -22.41 -3.96 11.65
C ASP A 278 -21.48 -5.10 12.10
N ASP A 279 -22.02 -6.31 12.32
CA ASP A 279 -21.21 -7.51 12.58
C ASP A 279 -20.30 -7.83 11.39
N ALA A 280 -20.84 -7.77 10.17
CA ALA A 280 -20.09 -7.98 8.94
C ALA A 280 -18.97 -6.95 8.74
N ILE A 281 -19.23 -5.68 9.04
CA ILE A 281 -18.21 -4.62 8.96
C ILE A 281 -17.18 -4.75 10.08
N ALA A 282 -17.57 -5.15 11.28
CA ALA A 282 -16.66 -5.35 12.41
C ALA A 282 -15.63 -6.45 12.12
N GLU A 283 -16.04 -7.55 11.47
CA GLU A 283 -15.12 -8.63 11.05
C GLU A 283 -14.09 -8.15 10.02
N LEU A 284 -14.43 -7.19 9.17
CA LEU A 284 -13.51 -6.65 8.16
C LEU A 284 -12.49 -5.64 8.72
N LYS A 285 -12.63 -5.20 9.97
CA LYS A 285 -11.71 -4.25 10.62
C LYS A 285 -10.53 -4.94 11.32
N ILE A 286 -10.40 -6.25 11.14
CA ILE A 286 -9.33 -7.09 11.69
C ILE A 286 -8.05 -6.91 10.87
#